data_AF-A0A932HSU8-F1
#
_entry.id   AF-A0A932HSU8-F1
#
_cell.length_a   1.000
_cell.length_b   1.000
_cell.length_c   1.000
_cell.angle_alpha   90.00
_cell.angle_beta   90.00
_cell.angle_gamma   90.00
#
_symmetry.space_group_name_H-M   'P 1'
#
loop_
_entity.id
_entity.type
_entity.pdbx_description
1 polymer ?
#
loop_
_entity_poly.entity_id
_entity_poly.type
_entity_poly.pdbx_seq_one_letter_code
_entity_poly.pdbx_strand_id
1 'polypeptide(L)'
;MSCIAKPQRQITAPPNGRIKIISVLVNEARQWPAVVRAAGPETPLDYAVWTFGDLYPPKIGAVEGPRRIILAYFGEEGQWGEGAQKWGNGEGLRPSTPRAVCAIGEYHPKLFDRLNMDPVTVIPPLPRAFLGERVVVNVQWLGTMRKVNHRCSQDIWRGPYWFA
;
A
#
# COMPACT_ATOMS: atom_id res chain seq x y z
N MET A 1 10.42 -24.31 -31.60
CA MET A 1 9.92 -24.52 -30.22
C MET A 1 9.16 -23.27 -29.82
N SER A 2 7.83 -23.33 -29.75
CA SER A 2 6.99 -22.19 -29.39
C SER A 2 6.71 -22.25 -27.90
N CYS A 3 7.20 -21.27 -27.14
CA CYS A 3 6.86 -21.12 -25.72
C CYS A 3 5.41 -20.66 -25.64
N ILE A 4 4.50 -21.59 -25.34
CA ILE A 4 3.12 -21.27 -25.00
C ILE A 4 3.17 -20.46 -23.70
N ALA A 5 2.99 -19.14 -23.80
CA ALA A 5 2.80 -18.29 -22.65
C ALA A 5 1.60 -18.82 -21.87
N LYS A 6 1.80 -19.24 -20.61
CA LYS A 6 0.69 -19.61 -19.73
C LYS A 6 -0.30 -18.43 -19.71
N PRO A 7 -1.61 -18.66 -19.91
CA PRO A 7 -2.59 -17.59 -19.80
C PRO A 7 -2.45 -16.97 -18.41
N GLN A 8 -2.15 -15.68 -18.38
CA GLN A 8 -2.00 -14.93 -17.15
C GLN A 8 -3.41 -14.84 -16.54
N ARG A 9 -3.62 -15.47 -15.38
CA ARG A 9 -4.92 -15.46 -14.69
C ARG A 9 -5.39 -14.01 -14.58
N GLN A 10 -6.54 -13.71 -15.16
CA GLN A 10 -7.15 -12.39 -15.09
C GLN A 10 -7.70 -12.19 -13.69
N ILE A 11 -7.26 -11.12 -13.03
CA ILE A 11 -7.67 -10.79 -11.67
C ILE A 11 -9.00 -10.08 -11.74
N THR A 12 -9.97 -10.59 -10.98
CA THR A 12 -11.33 -10.03 -10.95
C THR A 12 -11.45 -9.01 -9.83
N ALA A 13 -12.06 -7.86 -10.12
CA ALA A 13 -12.30 -6.84 -9.11
C ALA A 13 -13.22 -7.37 -8.00
N PRO A 14 -13.07 -6.90 -6.75
CA PRO A 14 -13.99 -7.30 -5.69
C PRO A 14 -15.41 -6.80 -5.99
N PRO A 15 -16.46 -7.43 -5.39
CA PRO A 15 -17.84 -6.99 -5.58
C PRO A 15 -18.01 -5.50 -5.28
N ASN A 16 -18.67 -4.76 -6.17
CA ASN A 16 -18.86 -3.30 -6.10
C ASN A 16 -17.57 -2.48 -6.03
N GLY A 17 -16.43 -3.12 -6.27
CA GLY A 17 -15.12 -2.53 -6.15
C GLY A 17 -14.44 -2.26 -7.48
N ARG A 18 -13.22 -1.74 -7.38
CA ARG A 18 -12.37 -1.43 -8.51
C ARG A 18 -10.96 -1.94 -8.23
N ILE A 19 -10.25 -2.32 -9.27
CA ILE A 19 -8.81 -2.58 -9.18
C ILE A 19 -8.05 -1.60 -10.06
N LYS A 20 -6.87 -1.20 -9.59
CA LYS A 20 -5.89 -0.47 -10.39
C LYS A 20 -4.56 -1.18 -10.30
N ILE A 21 -3.98 -1.47 -11.46
CA ILE A 21 -2.67 -2.08 -11.56
C ILE A 21 -1.65 -0.98 -11.81
N ILE A 22 -0.60 -0.95 -10.99
CA ILE A 22 0.50 0.01 -11.08
C ILE A 22 1.84 -0.71 -11.02
N SER A 23 2.89 -0.03 -11.47
CA SER A 23 4.27 -0.53 -11.45
C SER A 23 5.15 0.48 -10.74
N VAL A 24 5.92 0.01 -9.76
CA VAL A 24 6.87 0.82 -8.99
C VAL A 24 8.19 0.06 -8.83
N LEU A 25 9.28 0.78 -8.58
CA LEU A 25 10.52 0.16 -8.12
C LEU A 25 10.50 0.11 -6.59
N VAL A 26 10.75 -1.07 -6.02
CA VAL A 26 10.77 -1.25 -4.57
C VAL A 26 12.16 -1.65 -4.12
N ASN A 27 12.76 -0.80 -3.28
CA ASN A 27 13.99 -1.11 -2.57
C ASN A 27 13.69 -1.50 -1.12
N GLU A 28 13.63 -2.80 -0.85
CA GLU A 28 13.35 -3.34 0.49
C GLU A 28 14.50 -3.10 1.50
N ALA A 29 15.69 -2.72 1.02
CA ALA A 29 16.85 -2.38 1.84
C ALA A 29 16.92 -0.88 2.19
N ARG A 30 16.05 -0.05 1.60
CA ARG A 30 16.08 1.41 1.83
C ARG A 30 15.78 1.73 3.29
N GLN A 31 16.60 2.61 3.87
CA GLN A 31 16.44 3.10 5.23
C GLN A 31 15.08 3.79 5.41
N TRP A 32 14.40 3.49 6.52
CA TRP A 32 13.02 3.89 6.72
C TRP A 32 12.78 5.41 6.63
N PRO A 33 13.60 6.28 7.25
CA PRO A 33 13.40 7.73 7.10
C PRO A 33 13.50 8.21 5.64
N ALA A 34 14.38 7.60 4.83
CA ALA A 34 14.50 7.94 3.41
C ALA A 34 13.26 7.48 2.61
N VAL A 35 12.68 6.35 2.98
CA VAL A 35 11.40 5.86 2.43
C VAL A 35 10.27 6.85 2.74
N VAL A 36 10.14 7.28 4.00
CA VAL A 36 9.09 8.23 4.41
C VAL A 36 9.22 9.58 3.69
N ARG A 37 10.44 10.15 3.61
CA ARG A 37 10.68 11.44 2.91
C ARG A 37 10.25 11.40 1.44
N ALA A 38 10.58 10.32 0.74
CA ALA A 38 10.25 10.21 -0.68
C ALA A 38 8.74 9.95 -0.92
N ALA A 39 8.16 9.11 -0.07
CA ALA A 39 6.77 8.73 -0.17
C ALA A 39 5.79 9.80 0.31
N GLY A 40 6.18 10.68 1.21
CA GLY A 40 5.34 11.75 1.73
C GLY A 40 6.18 12.93 2.21
N PRO A 41 6.64 13.81 1.31
CA PRO A 41 7.50 14.94 1.67
C PRO A 41 6.82 15.91 2.66
N GLU A 42 5.48 15.96 2.69
CA GLU A 42 4.71 16.77 3.63
C GLU A 42 4.43 16.07 4.97
N THR A 43 5.09 14.94 5.28
CA THR A 43 4.91 14.21 6.55
C THR A 43 5.53 15.00 7.71
N PRO A 44 4.73 15.45 8.71
CA PRO A 44 5.24 16.15 9.88
C PRO A 44 6.23 15.30 10.68
N LEU A 45 7.26 15.93 11.25
CA LEU A 45 8.34 15.22 11.99
C LEU A 45 7.88 14.63 13.33
N ASP A 46 6.77 15.12 13.88
CA ASP A 46 6.14 14.64 15.11
C ASP A 46 5.27 13.37 14.88
N TYR A 47 5.10 12.91 13.65
CA TYR A 47 4.34 11.70 13.36
C TYR A 47 5.12 10.44 13.79
N ALA A 48 4.45 9.51 14.48
CA ALA A 48 5.07 8.26 14.92
C ALA A 48 5.60 7.41 13.76
N VAL A 49 5.12 7.62 12.52
CA VAL A 49 5.64 6.90 11.36
C VAL A 49 7.16 7.02 11.19
N TRP A 50 7.80 8.10 11.67
CA TRP A 50 9.27 8.24 11.61
C TRP A 50 10.00 7.20 12.47
N THR A 51 9.37 6.71 13.54
CA THR A 51 9.95 5.72 14.47
C THR A 51 9.54 4.28 14.12
N PHE A 52 8.69 4.08 13.10
CA PHE A 52 8.22 2.75 12.70
C PHE A 52 9.26 1.91 11.95
N GLY A 53 10.48 2.44 11.74
CA GLY A 53 11.54 1.74 11.02
C GLY A 53 11.89 0.39 11.60
N ASP A 54 11.81 0.24 12.92
CA ASP A 54 12.14 -1.01 13.63
C ASP A 54 11.09 -2.11 13.41
N LEU A 55 9.84 -1.75 13.12
CA LEU A 55 8.79 -2.71 12.75
C LEU A 55 9.02 -3.30 11.35
N TYR A 56 9.80 -2.59 10.53
CA TYR A 56 10.03 -2.91 9.14
C TYR A 56 11.54 -2.88 8.87
N PRO A 57 12.31 -3.80 9.47
CA PRO A 57 13.76 -3.82 9.29
C PRO A 57 14.10 -3.91 7.79
N PRO A 58 15.13 -3.19 7.33
CA PRO A 58 15.61 -3.32 5.96
C PRO A 58 15.96 -4.77 5.63
N LYS A 59 15.53 -5.24 4.45
CA LYS A 59 15.91 -6.58 3.98
C LYS A 59 17.33 -6.50 3.39
N ILE A 60 18.32 -6.89 4.18
CA ILE A 60 19.74 -6.91 3.78
C ILE A 60 19.91 -7.72 2.49
N GLY A 61 20.65 -7.17 1.53
CA GLY A 61 20.91 -7.77 0.23
C GLY A 61 19.74 -7.71 -0.76
N ALA A 62 18.61 -7.07 -0.40
CA ALA A 62 17.55 -6.82 -1.36
C ALA A 62 17.99 -5.80 -2.41
N VAL A 63 17.88 -6.19 -3.68
CA VAL A 63 18.10 -5.29 -4.81
C VAL A 63 16.79 -4.60 -5.15
N GLU A 64 16.87 -3.30 -5.46
CA GLU A 64 15.73 -2.56 -6.00
C GLU A 64 15.24 -3.24 -7.28
N GLY A 65 13.92 -3.43 -7.39
CA GLY A 65 13.38 -4.05 -8.59
C GLY A 65 11.93 -3.70 -8.86
N PRO A 66 11.48 -3.90 -10.11
CA PRO A 66 10.11 -3.63 -10.49
C PRO A 66 9.14 -4.55 -9.73
N ARG A 67 8.05 -3.96 -9.27
CA ARG A 67 6.92 -4.64 -8.65
C ARG A 67 5.64 -4.14 -9.32
N ARG A 68 4.84 -5.10 -9.79
CA ARG A 68 3.46 -4.85 -10.22
C ARG A 68 2.59 -4.97 -8.97
N ILE A 69 1.98 -3.86 -8.56
CA ILE A 69 1.10 -3.80 -7.39
C ILE A 69 -0.34 -3.65 -7.88
N ILE A 70 -1.25 -4.36 -7.25
CA ILE A 70 -2.69 -4.26 -7.51
C ILE A 70 -3.31 -3.54 -6.34
N LEU A 71 -3.84 -2.36 -6.62
CA LEU A 71 -4.63 -1.60 -5.68
C LEU A 71 -6.08 -2.04 -5.81
N ALA A 72 -6.67 -2.54 -4.73
CA ALA A 72 -8.06 -2.94 -4.67
C ALA A 72 -8.85 -1.96 -3.80
N TYR A 73 -9.93 -1.43 -4.36
CA TYR A 73 -10.91 -0.60 -3.67
C TYR A 73 -12.21 -1.36 -3.56
N PHE A 74 -12.79 -1.42 -2.36
CA PHE A 74 -13.98 -2.25 -2.07
C PHE A 74 -15.28 -1.43 -1.96
N GLY A 75 -15.26 -0.12 -2.25
CA GLY A 75 -16.41 0.76 -2.04
C GLY A 75 -16.51 1.28 -0.60
N GLU A 76 -17.52 2.10 -0.32
CA GLU A 76 -17.80 2.65 1.02
C GLU A 76 -18.50 1.65 1.95
N GLU A 77 -19.15 0.62 1.38
CA GLU A 77 -19.87 -0.44 2.09
C GLU A 77 -19.10 -1.80 2.11
N GLY A 78 -17.88 -1.83 1.57
CA GLY A 78 -17.16 -3.07 1.23
C GLY A 78 -16.57 -3.85 2.40
N GLN A 79 -16.35 -5.16 2.25
CA GLN A 79 -15.74 -6.01 3.29
C GLN A 79 -14.26 -5.66 3.54
N TRP A 80 -13.97 -5.24 4.77
CA TRP A 80 -12.76 -4.52 5.17
C TRP A 80 -11.63 -5.45 5.63
N GLY A 81 -10.37 -5.06 5.38
CA GLY A 81 -9.16 -5.67 5.97
C GLY A 81 -8.99 -7.16 5.73
N GLU A 82 -9.63 -7.97 6.58
CA GLU A 82 -9.77 -9.40 6.40
C GLU A 82 -10.49 -9.75 5.09
N GLY A 83 -11.47 -8.95 4.68
CA GLY A 83 -12.12 -9.07 3.37
C GLY A 83 -11.14 -8.86 2.22
N ALA A 84 -10.28 -7.84 2.32
CA ALA A 84 -9.23 -7.58 1.34
C ALA A 84 -8.17 -8.69 1.30
N GLN A 85 -7.78 -9.23 2.46
CA GLN A 85 -6.88 -10.39 2.54
C GLN A 85 -7.52 -11.64 1.94
N LYS A 86 -8.79 -11.92 2.25
CA LYS A 86 -9.51 -13.09 1.74
C LYS A 86 -9.69 -13.02 0.22
N TRP A 87 -10.09 -11.86 -0.29
CA TRP A 87 -10.17 -11.62 -1.74
C TRP A 87 -8.78 -11.78 -2.40
N GLY A 88 -7.74 -11.14 -1.84
CA GLY A 88 -6.39 -11.24 -2.37
C GLY A 88 -5.88 -12.69 -2.40
N ASN A 89 -6.08 -13.44 -1.32
CA ASN A 89 -5.72 -14.86 -1.25
C ASN A 89 -6.47 -15.70 -2.29
N GLY A 90 -7.76 -15.44 -2.51
CA GLY A 90 -8.56 -16.09 -3.56
C GLY A 90 -8.02 -15.83 -4.97
N GLU A 91 -7.47 -14.64 -5.19
CA GLU A 91 -6.80 -14.24 -6.44
C GLU A 91 -5.32 -14.69 -6.51
N GLY A 92 -4.78 -15.34 -5.47
CA GLY A 92 -3.38 -15.75 -5.40
C GLY A 92 -2.40 -14.59 -5.18
N LEU A 93 -2.89 -13.48 -4.65
CA LEU A 93 -2.10 -12.28 -4.33
C LEU A 93 -1.46 -12.37 -2.95
N ARG A 94 -0.46 -11.53 -2.74
CA ARG A 94 0.22 -11.36 -1.45
C ARG A 94 0.14 -9.89 -1.04
N PRO A 95 -0.01 -9.58 0.24
CA PRO A 95 0.04 -8.21 0.74
C PRO A 95 1.32 -7.49 0.31
N SER A 96 1.20 -6.22 -0.07
CA SER A 96 2.35 -5.35 -0.25
C SER A 96 3.07 -5.08 1.08
N THR A 97 4.39 -4.85 1.01
CA THR A 97 5.17 -4.38 2.15
C THR A 97 4.95 -2.88 2.37
N PRO A 98 5.26 -2.33 3.56
CA PRO A 98 5.22 -0.88 3.76
C PRO A 98 6.16 -0.10 2.86
N ARG A 99 7.33 -0.67 2.51
CA ARG A 99 8.23 -0.04 1.54
C ARG A 99 7.61 -0.01 0.14
N ALA A 100 6.91 -1.07 -0.25
CA ALA A 100 6.15 -1.07 -1.50
C ALA A 100 5.03 -0.03 -1.47
N VAL A 101 4.28 0.09 -0.37
CA VAL A 101 3.24 1.12 -0.20
C VAL A 101 3.82 2.54 -0.27
N CYS A 102 4.95 2.78 0.38
CA CYS A 102 5.67 4.04 0.29
C CYS A 102 6.19 4.32 -1.14
N ALA A 103 6.69 3.31 -1.85
CA ALA A 103 7.09 3.45 -3.25
C ALA A 103 5.91 3.89 -4.15
N ILE A 104 4.67 3.49 -3.85
CA ILE A 104 3.50 4.03 -4.56
C ILE A 104 3.42 5.54 -4.39
N GLY A 105 3.63 6.04 -3.17
CA GLY A 105 3.71 7.47 -2.88
C GLY A 105 4.74 8.20 -3.73
N GLU A 106 5.95 7.65 -3.78
CA GLU A 106 7.10 8.22 -4.52
C GLU A 106 6.88 8.22 -6.04
N TYR A 107 6.49 7.09 -6.62
CA TYR A 107 6.36 6.91 -8.07
C TYR A 107 5.01 7.39 -8.64
N HIS A 108 3.98 7.53 -7.79
CA HIS A 108 2.66 8.02 -8.17
C HIS A 108 2.23 9.22 -7.31
N PRO A 109 2.95 10.36 -7.41
CA PRO A 109 2.67 11.53 -6.59
C PRO A 109 1.27 12.13 -6.80
N LYS A 110 0.67 11.88 -7.98
CA LYS A 110 -0.69 12.30 -8.36
C LYS A 110 -1.63 11.10 -8.53
N LEU A 111 -1.56 10.12 -7.63
CA LEU A 111 -2.39 8.93 -7.71
C LEU A 111 -3.89 9.28 -7.64
N PHE A 112 -4.25 10.28 -6.84
CA PHE A 112 -5.63 10.77 -6.68
C PHE A 112 -6.29 11.15 -8.02
N ASP A 113 -5.59 11.90 -8.89
CA ASP A 113 -6.05 12.24 -10.25
C ASP A 113 -6.32 10.97 -11.08
N ARG A 114 -5.40 10.01 -11.03
CA ARG A 114 -5.50 8.75 -11.82
C ARG A 114 -6.64 7.84 -11.34
N LEU A 115 -7.07 8.00 -10.10
CA LEU A 115 -8.16 7.24 -9.50
C LEU A 115 -9.49 8.01 -9.52
N ASN A 116 -9.47 9.27 -9.97
CA ASN A 116 -10.59 10.21 -9.93
C ASN A 116 -11.22 10.26 -8.52
N MET A 117 -10.37 10.41 -7.50
CA MET A 117 -10.75 10.35 -6.10
C MET A 117 -9.80 11.22 -5.28
N ASP A 118 -10.32 12.10 -4.43
CA ASP A 118 -9.57 12.89 -3.47
C ASP A 118 -10.45 13.06 -2.21
N PRO A 119 -10.07 12.54 -1.03
CA PRO A 119 -8.76 11.98 -0.69
C PRO A 119 -8.53 10.54 -1.18
N VAL A 120 -7.27 10.15 -1.33
CA VAL A 120 -6.86 8.74 -1.53
C VAL A 120 -5.97 8.32 -0.39
N THR A 121 -6.18 7.12 0.12
CA THR A 121 -5.27 6.50 1.07
C THR A 121 -5.00 5.06 0.63
N VAL A 122 -3.72 4.71 0.54
CA VAL A 122 -3.27 3.36 0.21
C VAL A 122 -2.68 2.71 1.46
N ILE A 123 -3.10 1.48 1.73
CA ILE A 123 -2.67 0.68 2.89
C ILE A 123 -2.29 -0.74 2.48
N PRO A 124 -1.33 -1.38 3.17
CA PRO A 124 -1.16 -2.82 3.08
C PRO A 124 -2.27 -3.50 3.91
N PRO A 125 -2.78 -4.67 3.49
CA PRO A 125 -3.86 -5.35 4.21
C PRO A 125 -3.39 -6.06 5.49
N LEU A 126 -2.08 -6.06 5.79
CA LEU A 126 -1.51 -6.78 6.95
C LEU A 126 -0.94 -5.81 8.02
N PRO A 127 -1.61 -5.67 9.18
CA PRO A 127 -1.09 -4.86 10.28
C PRO A 127 0.04 -5.55 11.07
N ARG A 128 0.89 -4.75 11.71
CA ARG A 128 1.92 -5.17 12.67
C ARG A 128 1.56 -4.74 14.09
N ALA A 129 2.05 -5.47 15.09
CA ALA A 129 1.93 -5.07 16.48
C ALA A 129 2.91 -3.93 16.80
N PHE A 130 2.44 -2.87 17.45
CA PHE A 130 3.23 -1.73 17.93
C PHE A 130 2.57 -1.17 19.18
N LEU A 131 3.30 -1.10 20.30
CA LEU A 131 2.83 -0.57 21.59
C LEU A 131 1.48 -1.16 22.06
N GLY A 132 1.24 -2.45 21.82
CA GLY A 132 -0.01 -3.13 22.18
C GLY A 132 -1.15 -2.97 21.18
N GLU A 133 -0.95 -2.19 20.12
CA GLU A 133 -1.93 -1.97 19.06
C GLU A 133 -1.51 -2.66 17.76
N ARG A 134 -2.49 -2.95 16.90
CA ARG A 134 -2.23 -3.42 15.53
C ARG A 134 -2.25 -2.21 14.62
N VAL A 135 -1.16 -1.89 13.94
CA VAL A 135 -1.01 -0.69 13.09
C VAL A 135 -0.63 -1.05 11.66
N VAL A 136 -1.00 -0.22 10.68
CA VAL A 136 -0.44 -0.26 9.31
C VAL A 136 0.22 1.07 8.99
N VAL A 137 1.19 1.04 8.07
CA VAL A 137 1.67 2.27 7.42
C VAL A 137 0.79 2.56 6.21
N ASN A 138 0.43 3.83 6.03
CA ASN A 138 -0.34 4.27 4.87
C ASN A 138 0.35 5.44 4.18
N VAL A 139 0.09 5.57 2.88
CA VAL A 139 0.34 6.83 2.15
C VAL A 139 -1.01 7.46 1.85
N GLN A 140 -1.13 8.76 2.14
CA GLN A 140 -2.35 9.53 1.93
C GLN A 140 -2.07 10.71 1.01
N TRP A 141 -2.98 10.92 0.06
CA TRP A 141 -3.07 12.09 -0.79
C TRP A 141 -4.26 12.93 -0.32
N LEU A 142 -4.03 14.22 -0.10
CA LEU A 142 -5.03 15.23 0.27
C LEU A 142 -4.82 16.45 -0.63
N GLY A 143 -5.55 16.52 -1.74
CA GLY A 143 -5.27 17.49 -2.81
C GLY A 143 -3.82 17.37 -3.29
N THR A 144 -3.07 18.46 -3.21
CA THR A 144 -1.66 18.49 -3.63
C THR A 144 -0.69 17.90 -2.61
N MET A 145 -1.13 17.60 -1.38
CA MET A 145 -0.27 17.08 -0.32
C MET A 145 -0.17 15.56 -0.34
N ARG A 146 0.99 15.03 0.05
CA ARG A 146 1.21 13.60 0.26
C ARG A 146 1.92 13.33 1.58
N LYS A 147 1.31 12.50 2.43
CA LYS A 147 1.85 12.17 3.74
C LYS A 147 1.94 10.66 3.91
N VAL A 148 2.97 10.22 4.60
CA VAL A 148 3.00 8.88 5.17
C VAL A 148 2.46 9.00 6.60
N ASN A 149 1.58 8.10 6.99
CA ASN A 149 1.12 8.02 8.37
C ASN A 149 1.07 6.55 8.80
N HIS A 150 0.67 6.34 10.04
CA HIS A 150 0.21 5.07 10.53
C HIS A 150 -1.27 5.21 10.91
N ARG A 151 -1.98 4.08 10.91
CA ARG A 151 -3.31 4.01 11.49
C ARG A 151 -3.44 2.76 12.33
N CYS A 152 -4.23 2.85 13.39
CA CYS A 152 -4.61 1.73 14.24
C CYS A 152 -5.64 0.89 13.50
N SER A 153 -5.40 -0.42 13.36
CA SER A 153 -6.23 -1.40 12.63
C SER A 153 -7.71 -1.22 12.92
N GLN A 154 -8.08 -0.99 14.17
CA GLN A 154 -9.47 -0.77 14.59
C GLN A 154 -10.14 0.43 13.89
N ASP A 155 -9.37 1.45 13.49
CA ASP A 155 -9.81 2.66 12.76
C ASP A 155 -9.65 2.56 11.24
N ILE A 156 -8.81 1.65 10.73
CA ILE A 156 -8.51 1.47 9.29
C ILE A 156 -9.62 0.73 8.55
N TRP A 157 -10.70 0.38 9.27
CA TRP A 157 -11.80 -0.39 8.71
C TRP A 157 -13.06 0.45 8.47
N ARG A 158 -12.93 1.78 8.38
CA ARG A 158 -14.09 2.69 8.20
C ARG A 158 -13.90 3.79 7.15
N GLY A 159 -12.81 3.77 6.37
CA GLY A 159 -12.55 4.77 5.32
C GLY A 159 -12.42 4.19 3.91
N PRO A 160 -12.59 5.02 2.86
CA PRO A 160 -12.50 4.58 1.47
C PRO A 160 -11.04 4.30 1.05
N TYR A 161 -10.51 3.15 1.49
CA TYR A 161 -9.10 2.78 1.32
C TYR A 161 -8.84 1.94 0.07
N TRP A 162 -7.67 2.14 -0.50
CA TRP A 162 -7.09 1.27 -1.51
C TRP A 162 -6.12 0.30 -0.84
N PHE A 163 -6.33 -1.00 -1.02
CA PHE A 163 -5.49 -2.06 -0.46
C PHE A 163 -4.44 -2.51 -1.47
N ALA A 164 -3.18 -2.60 -1.03
CA ALA A 164 -2.03 -2.94 -1.87
C ALA A 164 -1.41 -4.31 -1.57
#